data_AF-A0A2E0SNK5-F1
#
_entry.id   AF-A0A2E0SNK5-F1
#
_cell.length_a   1.000
_cell.length_b   1.000
_cell.length_c   1.000
_cell.angle_alpha   90.00
_cell.angle_beta   90.00
_cell.angle_gamma   90.00
#
_symmetry.space_group_name_H-M   'P 1'
#
loop_
_entity.id
_entity.type
_entity.pdbx_description
1 polymer ?
#
loop_
_entity_poly.entity_id
_entity_poly.type
_entity_poly.pdbx_seq_one_letter_code
_entity_poly.pdbx_strand_id
1 'polypeptide(L)'
;MFRVLRQDCTVSASVSVDDAEATILSRILAAAIPVCAGISLEYYFSTVDTEAYGCGSKLPHNITSMIGVMTGAASDLRPGLSEQMVEIHEPMRILFVIETTPDTMLGIMQRNEVIGRLVRNDWVQLAVISPEEGRIDLYQDGAFVAYEPESLDLPEVNSSMDWYAGRRDHVGPATVREMASTADQTTGRSPVGEGVSR
;
A
#
# COMPACT_ATOMS: atom_id res chain seq x y z
N MET A 1 -12.20 4.31 -11.10
CA MET A 1 -11.57 4.84 -9.88
C MET A 1 -11.37 3.65 -8.96
N PHE A 2 -10.15 3.10 -8.89
CA PHE A 2 -9.85 1.95 -8.03
C PHE A 2 -9.76 2.44 -6.59
N ARG A 3 -10.71 2.03 -5.75
CA ARG A 3 -10.70 2.29 -4.30
C ARG A 3 -10.19 1.03 -3.61
N VAL A 4 -8.87 0.85 -3.64
CA VAL A 4 -8.13 -0.03 -2.74
C VAL A 4 -6.86 0.75 -2.40
N LEU A 5 -6.80 1.32 -1.20
CA LEU A 5 -5.57 1.94 -0.69
C LEU A 5 -5.25 1.28 0.65
N ARG A 6 -4.83 0.02 0.60
CA ARG A 6 -3.78 -0.38 1.54
C ARG A 6 -2.50 0.25 1.00
N GLN A 7 -1.80 1.02 1.84
CA GLN A 7 -0.47 1.51 1.51
C GLN A 7 0.51 0.37 1.81
N ASP A 8 0.70 -0.52 0.85
CA ASP A 8 1.82 -1.45 0.85
C ASP A 8 2.95 -0.86 0.01
N CYS A 9 4.17 -0.88 0.56
CA CYS A 9 5.38 -0.57 -0.18
C CYS A 9 6.18 -1.86 -0.32
N THR A 10 6.11 -2.44 -1.51
CA THR A 10 6.87 -3.65 -1.84
C THR A 10 8.21 -3.25 -2.43
N VAL A 11 9.29 -3.74 -1.83
CA VAL A 11 10.67 -3.61 -2.35
C VAL A 11 11.19 -5.02 -2.60
N SER A 12 11.22 -5.45 -3.86
CA SER A 12 11.82 -6.71 -4.29
C SER A 12 13.15 -6.43 -5.01
N ALA A 13 14.18 -7.19 -4.66
CA ALA A 13 15.49 -7.12 -5.29
C ALA A 13 16.16 -8.50 -5.25
N SER A 14 16.80 -8.90 -6.36
CA SER A 14 17.45 -10.19 -6.47
C SER A 14 18.72 -10.26 -5.62
N VAL A 15 18.76 -11.21 -4.69
CA VAL A 15 19.87 -11.43 -3.74
C VAL A 15 21.22 -11.69 -4.41
N SER A 16 21.26 -12.13 -5.66
CA SER A 16 22.50 -12.43 -6.39
C SER A 16 23.38 -11.21 -6.69
N VAL A 17 22.90 -9.98 -6.44
CA VAL A 17 23.59 -8.73 -6.81
C VAL A 17 24.13 -7.95 -5.60
N ASP A 18 23.73 -8.31 -4.36
CA ASP A 18 24.15 -7.58 -3.17
C ASP A 18 25.35 -8.26 -2.47
N ASP A 19 26.06 -7.50 -1.63
CA ASP A 19 27.13 -8.04 -0.79
C ASP A 19 26.59 -8.74 0.46
N ALA A 20 27.49 -9.41 1.20
CA ALA A 20 27.12 -10.12 2.42
C ALA A 20 26.51 -9.22 3.52
N GLU A 21 26.72 -7.90 3.44
CA GLU A 21 26.17 -6.91 4.36
C GLU A 21 24.92 -6.20 3.81
N ALA A 22 24.44 -6.62 2.64
CA ALA A 22 23.30 -6.04 1.95
C ALA A 22 23.40 -4.51 1.80
N THR A 23 24.57 -3.99 1.42
CA THR A 23 24.83 -2.55 1.33
C THR A 23 23.90 -1.85 0.35
N ILE A 24 23.57 -2.48 -0.78
CA ILE A 24 22.69 -1.89 -1.81
C ILE A 24 21.27 -1.79 -1.28
N LEU A 25 20.73 -2.89 -0.74
CA LEU A 25 19.41 -2.92 -0.10
C LEU A 25 19.34 -1.88 1.01
N SER A 26 20.35 -1.81 1.89
CA SER A 26 20.40 -0.84 2.97
C SER A 26 20.31 0.61 2.46
N ARG A 27 20.93 0.94 1.33
CA ARG A 27 20.87 2.29 0.74
C ARG A 27 19.49 2.60 0.17
N ILE A 28 18.86 1.64 -0.50
CA ILE A 28 17.50 1.79 -1.04
C ILE A 28 16.52 2.01 0.10
N LEU A 29 16.58 1.17 1.13
CA LEU A 29 15.70 1.27 2.30
C LEU A 29 15.92 2.56 3.09
N ALA A 30 17.17 3.02 3.21
CA ALA A 30 17.48 4.28 3.88
C ALA A 30 16.85 5.50 3.20
N ALA A 31 16.65 5.46 1.88
CA ALA A 31 15.97 6.51 1.15
C ALA A 31 14.45 6.33 1.18
N ALA A 32 13.96 5.11 0.97
CA ALA A 32 12.53 4.84 0.80
C ALA A 32 11.76 4.86 2.13
N ILE A 33 12.22 4.14 3.15
CA ILE A 33 11.46 3.91 4.38
C ILE A 33 11.10 5.23 5.07
N PRO A 34 12.03 6.15 5.37
CA PRO A 34 11.69 7.37 6.10
C PRO A 34 10.71 8.28 5.35
N VAL A 35 10.83 8.37 4.02
CA VAL A 35 9.94 9.20 3.19
C VAL A 35 8.53 8.60 3.15
N CYS A 36 8.42 7.30 2.85
CA CYS A 36 7.14 6.61 2.80
C CYS A 36 6.47 6.57 4.18
N ALA A 37 7.24 6.36 5.25
CA ALA A 37 6.74 6.44 6.63
C ALA A 37 6.21 7.83 6.97
N GLY A 38 6.96 8.89 6.63
CA GLY A 38 6.54 10.28 6.88
C GLY A 38 5.22 10.60 6.21
N ILE A 39 5.07 10.26 4.92
CA ILE A 39 3.82 10.45 4.18
C ILE A 39 2.70 9.64 4.82
N SER A 40 2.91 8.34 5.07
CA SER A 40 1.88 7.47 5.65
C SER A 40 1.39 7.97 7.01
N LEU A 41 2.31 8.41 7.88
CA LEU A 41 1.97 8.93 9.20
C LEU A 41 1.26 10.29 9.11
N GLU A 42 1.59 11.13 8.15
CA GLU A 42 0.89 12.40 7.91
C GLU A 42 -0.60 12.15 7.58
N TYR A 43 -0.89 11.17 6.72
CA TYR A 43 -2.26 10.71 6.48
C TYR A 43 -2.87 10.09 7.74
N TYR A 44 -2.18 9.16 8.40
CA TYR A 44 -2.68 8.47 9.58
C TYR A 44 -3.15 9.45 10.66
N PHE A 45 -2.28 10.37 11.09
CA PHE A 45 -2.62 11.31 12.16
C PHE A 45 -3.70 12.30 11.74
N SER A 46 -3.64 12.80 10.50
CA SER A 46 -4.66 13.72 9.98
C SER A 46 -6.03 13.05 9.85
N THR A 47 -6.09 11.73 9.63
CA THR A 47 -7.32 10.94 9.61
C THR A 47 -7.84 10.62 11.01
N VAL A 48 -6.95 10.30 11.98
CA VAL A 48 -7.34 9.95 13.36
C VAL A 48 -7.90 11.15 14.11
N ASP A 49 -7.28 12.33 13.96
CA ASP A 49 -7.76 13.58 14.55
C ASP A 49 -7.50 14.74 13.59
N THR A 50 -8.49 15.04 12.75
CA THR A 50 -8.41 16.10 11.75
C THR A 50 -8.32 17.50 12.38
N GLU A 51 -8.76 17.67 13.64
CA GLU A 51 -8.72 18.97 14.32
C GLU A 51 -7.36 19.22 14.98
N ALA A 52 -6.82 18.22 15.68
CA ALA A 52 -5.55 18.34 16.40
C ALA A 52 -4.32 18.11 15.51
N TYR A 53 -4.40 17.13 14.59
CA TYR A 53 -3.27 16.72 13.75
C TYR A 53 -3.46 17.00 12.26
N GLY A 54 -4.68 17.36 11.83
CA GLY A 54 -4.96 17.85 10.48
C GLY A 54 -4.97 19.37 10.38
N CYS A 55 -5.55 19.90 9.30
CA CYS A 55 -5.81 21.33 9.15
C CYS A 55 -7.28 21.69 8.87
N GLY A 56 -8.21 20.76 9.13
CA GLY A 56 -9.64 20.96 8.93
C GLY A 56 -10.03 21.21 7.47
N SER A 57 -11.12 21.95 7.26
CA SER A 57 -11.59 22.29 5.91
C SER A 57 -10.59 23.17 5.17
N LYS A 58 -10.37 22.86 3.89
CA LYS A 58 -9.49 23.63 2.99
C LYS A 58 -9.99 25.07 2.69
N LEU A 59 -11.27 25.35 2.90
CA LEU A 59 -11.90 26.61 2.47
C LEU A 59 -11.35 27.87 3.17
N PRO A 60 -11.17 27.90 4.50
CA PRO A 60 -10.67 29.09 5.22
C PRO A 60 -9.14 29.13 5.43
N HIS A 61 -8.33 28.39 4.65
CA HIS A 61 -6.87 28.32 4.88
C HIS A 61 -6.12 29.60 4.49
N ASN A 62 -5.35 30.12 5.44
CA ASN A 62 -4.35 31.15 5.23
C ASN A 62 -2.95 30.55 5.44
N ILE A 63 -2.15 30.46 4.35
CA ILE A 63 -0.77 29.94 4.41
C ILE A 63 0.07 30.83 5.32
N THR A 64 0.72 30.23 6.31
CA THR A 64 1.49 30.96 7.32
C THR A 64 2.91 30.43 7.38
N SER A 65 3.89 31.30 7.08
CA SER A 65 5.33 31.02 7.17
C SER A 65 5.82 29.77 6.41
N MET A 66 5.06 29.28 5.43
CA MET A 66 5.35 28.06 4.65
C MET A 66 5.51 26.78 5.48
N ILE A 67 5.02 26.78 6.72
CA ILE A 67 5.12 25.64 7.64
C ILE A 67 3.75 25.07 8.03
N GLY A 68 2.66 25.70 7.61
CA GLY A 68 1.30 25.26 7.87
C GLY A 68 0.27 26.31 7.47
N VAL A 69 -0.96 26.10 7.90
CA VAL A 69 -2.09 27.01 7.63
C VAL A 69 -2.77 27.45 8.93
N MET A 70 -3.34 28.65 8.91
CA MET A 70 -4.31 29.10 9.91
C MET A 70 -5.71 29.04 9.28
N THR A 71 -6.71 28.68 10.07
CA THR A 71 -8.13 28.75 9.71
C THR A 71 -8.67 30.15 10.03
N GLY A 72 -9.15 30.88 9.00
CA GLY A 72 -9.73 32.21 9.18
C GLY A 72 -8.72 33.28 9.59
N ALA A 73 -9.19 34.36 10.24
CA ALA A 73 -8.35 35.51 10.60
C ALA A 73 -7.46 35.28 11.83
N ALA A 74 -7.84 34.35 12.72
CA ALA A 74 -7.10 34.01 13.93
C ALA A 74 -7.40 32.57 14.35
N SER A 75 -6.36 31.75 14.45
CA SER A 75 -6.38 30.36 14.94
C SER A 75 -4.96 29.87 15.18
N ASP A 76 -4.80 28.69 15.75
CA ASP A 76 -3.49 28.04 15.86
C ASP A 76 -2.96 27.59 14.48
N LEU A 77 -1.65 27.46 14.38
CA LEU A 77 -0.99 26.93 13.18
C LEU A 77 -1.26 25.43 13.08
N ARG A 78 -1.73 24.99 11.90
CA ARG A 78 -2.08 23.59 11.61
C ARG A 78 -1.23 23.04 10.46
N PRO A 79 -0.31 22.09 10.71
CA PRO A 79 0.63 21.60 9.69
C PRO A 79 0.16 20.34 8.93
N GLY A 80 -0.92 19.67 9.36
CA GLY A 80 -1.37 18.42 8.76
C GLY A 80 -2.24 18.57 7.51
N LEU A 81 -2.88 17.48 7.08
CA LEU A 81 -3.69 17.43 5.87
C LEU A 81 -5.12 17.96 6.09
N SER A 82 -5.72 18.47 5.02
CA SER A 82 -7.12 18.91 5.05
C SER A 82 -8.08 17.73 5.06
N GLU A 83 -9.25 17.91 5.64
CA GLU A 83 -10.32 16.90 5.69
C GLU A 83 -10.62 16.26 4.32
N GLN A 84 -10.64 17.07 3.26
CA GLN A 84 -10.91 16.63 1.88
C GLN A 84 -9.81 15.71 1.31
N MET A 85 -8.62 15.68 1.90
CA MET A 85 -7.56 14.75 1.50
C MET A 85 -7.68 13.41 2.22
N VAL A 86 -8.25 13.40 3.43
CA VAL A 86 -8.27 12.22 4.31
C VAL A 86 -9.63 11.54 4.41
N GLU A 87 -10.73 12.19 4.00
CA GLU A 87 -12.11 11.66 4.12
C GLU A 87 -12.34 10.30 3.44
N ILE A 88 -11.50 9.93 2.47
CA ILE A 88 -11.58 8.64 1.76
C ILE A 88 -10.55 7.60 2.24
N HIS A 89 -9.70 7.96 3.20
CA HIS A 89 -8.57 7.13 3.66
C HIS A 89 -8.91 6.43 4.99
N GLU A 90 -8.56 5.15 5.07
CA GLU A 90 -8.54 4.44 6.35
C GLU A 90 -7.26 4.83 7.11
N PRO A 91 -7.33 5.06 8.45
CA PRO A 91 -6.14 5.35 9.25
C PRO A 91 -5.29 4.08 9.41
N MET A 92 -4.50 3.78 8.38
CA MET A 92 -3.62 2.63 8.30
C MET A 92 -2.15 3.06 8.40
N ARG A 93 -1.34 2.25 9.07
CA ARG A 93 0.12 2.37 9.03
C ARG A 93 0.64 1.59 7.82
N ILE A 94 1.60 2.18 7.10
CA ILE A 94 2.23 1.54 5.94
C ILE A 94 2.85 0.20 6.31
N LEU A 95 2.69 -0.79 5.43
CA LEU A 95 3.36 -2.08 5.50
C LEU A 95 4.48 -2.12 4.46
N PHE A 96 5.71 -2.32 4.91
CA PHE A 96 6.83 -2.64 4.02
C PHE A 96 6.93 -4.15 3.85
N VAL A 97 6.95 -4.62 2.60
CA VAL A 97 7.23 -6.02 2.26
C VAL A 97 8.55 -6.05 1.51
N ILE A 98 9.59 -6.62 2.13
CA ILE A 98 10.96 -6.54 1.63
C ILE A 98 11.46 -7.96 1.31
N GLU A 99 11.92 -8.17 0.08
CA GLU A 99 12.55 -9.44 -0.28
C GLU A 99 13.95 -9.53 0.31
N THR A 100 14.08 -10.27 1.42
CA THR A 100 15.33 -10.46 2.17
C THR A 100 15.14 -11.51 3.26
N THR A 101 16.20 -11.83 4.01
CA THR A 101 16.12 -12.71 5.18
C THR A 101 15.90 -11.90 6.47
N PRO A 102 15.26 -12.48 7.50
CA PRO A 102 15.14 -11.86 8.81
C PRO A 102 16.47 -11.35 9.38
N ASP A 103 17.54 -12.15 9.29
CA ASP A 103 18.86 -11.80 9.80
C ASP A 103 19.47 -10.58 9.10
N THR A 104 19.37 -10.53 7.76
CA THR A 104 19.84 -9.40 6.97
C THR A 104 19.08 -8.13 7.32
N MET A 105 17.75 -8.21 7.43
CA MET A 105 16.92 -7.06 7.79
C MET A 105 17.20 -6.57 9.22
N LEU A 106 17.40 -7.48 10.18
CA LEU A 106 17.83 -7.13 11.54
C LEU A 106 19.18 -6.41 11.54
N GLY A 107 20.15 -6.88 10.73
CA GLY A 107 21.44 -6.21 10.55
C GLY A 107 21.29 -4.79 10.01
N ILE A 108 20.45 -4.59 9.00
CA ILE A 108 20.14 -3.25 8.46
C ILE A 108 19.51 -2.36 9.53
N MET A 109 18.54 -2.86 10.30
CA MET A 109 17.88 -2.11 11.39
C MET A 109 18.81 -1.79 12.56
N GLN A 110 19.89 -2.57 12.75
CA GLN A 110 20.93 -2.27 13.74
C GLN A 110 21.89 -1.18 13.23
N ARG A 111 22.26 -1.23 11.95
CA ARG A 111 23.16 -0.24 11.33
C ARG A 111 22.48 1.09 11.03
N ASN A 112 21.17 1.08 10.78
CA ASN A 112 20.37 2.27 10.50
C ASN A 112 19.30 2.48 11.58
N GLU A 113 19.62 3.32 12.56
CA GLU A 113 18.74 3.60 13.70
C GLU A 113 17.41 4.25 13.27
N VAL A 114 17.37 5.04 12.19
CA VAL A 114 16.13 5.67 11.71
C VAL A 114 15.12 4.61 11.30
N ILE A 115 15.53 3.64 10.47
CA ILE A 115 14.69 2.50 10.08
C ILE A 115 14.34 1.69 11.33
N GLY A 116 15.34 1.37 12.16
CA GLY A 116 15.15 0.59 13.36
C GLY A 116 14.12 1.18 14.32
N ARG A 117 14.10 2.52 14.51
CA ARG A 117 13.13 3.20 15.38
C ARG A 117 11.74 3.25 14.78
N LEU A 118 11.60 3.40 13.46
CA LEU A 118 10.29 3.37 12.81
C LEU A 118 9.64 1.99 12.98
N VAL A 119 10.41 0.92 12.79
CA VAL A 119 9.90 -0.45 12.88
C VAL A 119 9.69 -0.89 14.33
N ARG A 120 10.69 -0.72 15.23
CA ARG A 120 10.62 -1.21 16.62
C ARG A 120 9.59 -0.49 17.50
N ASN A 121 9.20 0.73 17.14
CA ASN A 121 8.18 1.50 17.88
C ASN A 121 6.83 1.43 17.17
N ASP A 122 6.63 0.49 16.25
CA ASP A 122 5.37 0.27 15.55
C ASP A 122 4.87 1.49 14.76
N TRP A 123 5.74 2.42 14.38
CA TRP A 123 5.36 3.54 13.50
C TRP A 123 5.02 3.05 12.09
N VAL A 124 5.66 1.95 11.66
CA VAL A 124 5.41 1.26 10.40
C VAL A 124 5.37 -0.25 10.63
N GLN A 125 4.69 -0.98 9.75
CA GLN A 125 4.73 -2.45 9.75
C GLN A 125 5.82 -2.95 8.81
N LEU A 126 6.41 -4.10 9.14
CA LEU A 126 7.47 -4.72 8.35
C LEU A 126 7.22 -6.22 8.19
N ALA A 127 7.25 -6.68 6.94
CA ALA A 127 7.31 -8.07 6.54
C ALA A 127 8.57 -8.29 5.70
N VAL A 128 9.18 -9.46 5.83
CA VAL A 128 10.21 -9.93 4.90
C VAL A 128 9.70 -11.14 4.14
N ILE A 129 10.03 -11.24 2.86
CA ILE A 129 9.75 -12.42 2.03
C ILE A 129 11.07 -13.12 1.70
N SER A 130 11.17 -14.40 2.04
CA SER A 130 12.33 -15.23 1.75
C SER A 130 12.48 -15.39 0.24
N PRO A 131 13.63 -15.02 -0.35
CA PRO A 131 13.87 -15.14 -1.78
C PRO A 131 13.95 -16.59 -2.27
N GLU A 132 14.27 -17.53 -1.38
CA GLU A 132 14.39 -18.96 -1.72
C GLU A 132 13.07 -19.72 -1.54
N GLU A 133 12.36 -19.47 -0.43
CA GLU A 133 11.18 -20.23 -0.04
C GLU A 133 9.87 -19.52 -0.36
N GLY A 134 9.90 -18.20 -0.62
CA GLY A 134 8.69 -17.37 -0.72
C GLY A 134 7.93 -17.20 0.60
N ARG A 135 8.48 -17.70 1.72
CA ARG A 135 7.87 -17.57 3.06
C ARG A 135 7.89 -16.12 3.51
N ILE A 136 6.78 -15.67 4.10
CA ILE A 136 6.66 -14.33 4.67
C ILE A 136 6.84 -14.42 6.19
N ASP A 137 7.71 -13.58 6.74
CA ASP A 137 7.90 -13.40 8.18
C ASP A 137 7.56 -11.94 8.55
N LEU A 138 6.69 -11.72 9.55
CA LEU A 138 6.28 -10.41 10.06
C LEU A 138 7.13 -10.00 11.27
N TYR A 139 7.52 -8.73 11.34
CA TYR A 139 8.16 -8.18 12.53
C TYR A 139 7.12 -7.80 13.58
N GLN A 140 7.13 -8.49 14.72
CA GLN A 140 6.18 -8.30 15.84
C GLN A 140 6.92 -8.46 17.17
N ASP A 141 6.64 -7.57 18.13
CA ASP A 141 7.18 -7.64 19.50
C ASP A 141 8.71 -7.82 19.58
N GLY A 142 9.44 -7.24 18.63
CA GLY A 142 10.90 -7.26 18.58
C GLY A 142 11.52 -8.41 17.78
N ALA A 143 10.72 -9.33 17.23
CA ALA A 143 11.19 -10.50 16.50
C ALA A 143 10.45 -10.72 15.18
N PHE A 144 11.04 -11.51 14.27
CA PHE A 144 10.34 -11.99 13.07
C PHE A 144 9.59 -13.28 13.39
N VAL A 145 8.31 -13.32 13.05
CA VAL A 145 7.40 -14.45 13.26
C VAL A 145 6.80 -14.86 11.91
N ALA A 146 6.71 -16.15 11.64
CA ALA A 146 6.12 -16.65 10.40
C ALA A 146 4.67 -16.16 10.24
N TYR A 147 4.35 -15.62 9.07
CA TYR A 147 3.01 -15.15 8.76
C TYR A 147 2.07 -16.33 8.48
N GLU A 148 0.99 -16.41 9.26
CA GLU A 148 -0.11 -17.33 9.01
C GLU A 148 -1.32 -16.55 8.45
N PRO A 149 -1.81 -16.86 7.25
CA PRO A 149 -2.94 -16.16 6.67
C PRO A 149 -4.23 -16.47 7.44
N GLU A 150 -4.97 -15.43 7.82
CA GLU A 150 -6.26 -15.56 8.52
C GLU A 150 -7.32 -16.28 7.66
N SER A 151 -7.29 -16.04 6.34
CA SER A 151 -8.13 -16.72 5.36
C SER A 151 -7.47 -16.65 3.99
N LEU A 152 -7.60 -17.73 3.21
CA LEU A 152 -7.27 -17.75 1.78
C LEU A 152 -8.50 -17.49 0.89
N ASP A 153 -9.69 -17.45 1.49
CA ASP A 153 -10.95 -17.24 0.78
C ASP A 153 -11.23 -15.75 0.64
N LEU A 154 -11.05 -15.23 -0.57
CA LEU A 154 -11.46 -13.88 -0.94
C LEU A 154 -12.82 -13.90 -1.63
N PRO A 155 -13.72 -12.95 -1.34
CA PRO A 155 -14.98 -12.81 -2.08
C PRO A 155 -14.74 -12.66 -3.59
N GLU A 156 -15.44 -13.43 -4.41
CA GLU A 156 -15.37 -13.31 -5.87
C GLU A 156 -16.51 -12.43 -6.43
N VAL A 157 -16.15 -11.44 -7.25
CA VAL A 157 -17.07 -10.51 -7.91
C VAL A 157 -16.87 -10.48 -9.42
N ASN A 158 -17.89 -10.07 -10.17
CA ASN A 158 -17.79 -9.97 -11.64
C ASN A 158 -17.04 -8.71 -12.09
N SER A 159 -17.10 -7.64 -11.29
CA SER A 159 -16.41 -6.39 -11.56
C SER A 159 -16.04 -5.67 -10.27
N SER A 160 -15.08 -4.75 -10.34
CA SER A 160 -14.75 -3.90 -9.19
C SER A 160 -15.95 -3.04 -8.75
N MET A 161 -16.79 -2.59 -9.68
CA MET A 161 -18.01 -1.82 -9.35
C MET A 161 -18.97 -2.62 -8.47
N ASP A 162 -19.16 -3.92 -8.72
CA ASP A 162 -20.05 -4.76 -7.90
C ASP A 162 -19.58 -4.87 -6.44
N TRP A 163 -18.28 -4.67 -6.21
CA TRP A 163 -17.68 -4.75 -4.88
C TRP A 163 -17.79 -3.44 -4.08
N TYR A 164 -17.48 -2.29 -4.70
CA TYR A 164 -17.43 -1.01 -3.98
C TYR A 164 -18.66 -0.11 -4.18
N ALA A 165 -19.48 -0.31 -5.22
CA ALA A 165 -20.59 0.59 -5.52
C ALA A 165 -21.63 0.62 -4.37
N GLY A 166 -22.09 1.82 -4.03
CA GLY A 166 -23.06 2.03 -2.95
C GLY A 166 -22.48 1.92 -1.53
N ARG A 167 -21.21 1.57 -1.37
CA ARG A 167 -20.53 1.49 -0.07
C ARG A 167 -19.68 2.74 0.15
N ARG A 168 -19.84 3.37 1.32
CA ARG A 168 -19.04 4.53 1.72
C ARG A 168 -17.84 4.16 2.58
N ASP A 169 -18.00 3.10 3.38
CA ASP A 169 -16.95 2.54 4.23
C ASP A 169 -15.86 1.80 3.45
N HIS A 170 -14.77 1.47 4.14
CA HIS A 170 -13.66 0.69 3.61
C HIS A 170 -14.11 -0.76 3.35
N VAL A 171 -13.84 -1.27 2.15
CA VAL A 171 -14.11 -2.66 1.77
C VAL A 171 -12.81 -3.44 1.73
N GLY A 172 -12.84 -4.68 2.22
CA GLY A 172 -11.70 -5.60 2.13
C GLY A 172 -11.36 -5.97 0.68
N PRO A 173 -10.25 -6.69 0.46
CA PRO A 173 -9.91 -7.21 -0.87
C PRO A 173 -10.95 -8.21 -1.39
N ALA A 174 -11.13 -8.25 -2.70
CA ALA A 174 -11.97 -9.20 -3.41
C ALA A 174 -11.32 -9.57 -4.74
N THR A 175 -11.58 -10.80 -5.20
CA THR A 175 -11.10 -11.30 -6.49
C THR A 175 -12.10 -10.94 -7.57
N VAL A 176 -11.65 -10.25 -8.62
CA VAL A 176 -12.47 -10.02 -9.82
C VAL A 176 -12.31 -11.20 -10.76
N ARG A 177 -13.41 -11.82 -11.16
CA ARG A 177 -13.40 -12.94 -12.12
C ARG A 177 -12.76 -12.48 -13.44
N GLU A 178 -11.81 -13.26 -13.96
CA GLU A 178 -11.38 -13.09 -15.35
C GLU A 178 -12.53 -13.46 -16.29
N MET A 179 -12.96 -12.52 -17.13
CA MET A 179 -13.81 -12.88 -18.26
C MET A 179 -12.97 -13.62 -19.28
N ALA A 180 -13.34 -14.86 -19.59
CA ALA A 180 -12.72 -15.62 -20.67
C ALA A 180 -12.73 -14.77 -21.95
N SER A 181 -11.56 -14.55 -22.53
CA SER A 181 -11.42 -13.83 -23.81
C SER A 181 -12.22 -14.57 -24.89
N THR A 182 -13.31 -13.97 -25.35
CA THR A 182 -14.03 -14.39 -26.56
C THR A 182 -13.17 -14.13 -27.79
N ALA A 183 -12.19 -14.99 -28.01
CA ALA A 183 -11.31 -14.93 -29.18
C ALA A 183 -11.02 -16.34 -29.70
N ASP A 184 -12.05 -17.17 -29.96
CA ASP A 184 -11.95 -18.28 -30.92
C ASP A 184 -13.32 -18.85 -31.33
N GLN A 185 -14.17 -18.08 -32.04
CA GLN A 185 -15.33 -18.64 -32.76
C GLN A 185 -15.60 -17.86 -34.07
N THR A 186 -14.61 -17.77 -34.96
CA THR A 186 -14.86 -17.34 -36.34
C THR A 186 -14.00 -18.11 -37.35
N THR A 187 -14.12 -19.43 -37.42
CA THR A 187 -13.64 -20.23 -38.56
C THR A 187 -14.54 -21.44 -38.80
N GLY A 188 -15.75 -21.18 -39.30
CA GLY A 188 -16.66 -22.19 -39.82
C GLY A 188 -17.20 -21.78 -41.18
N ARG A 189 -16.34 -21.79 -42.21
CA ARG A 189 -16.71 -21.54 -43.61
C ARG A 189 -17.66 -22.65 -44.08
N SER A 190 -18.93 -22.33 -44.29
CA SER A 190 -19.89 -23.23 -44.94
C SER A 190 -19.66 -23.20 -46.46
N PRO A 191 -19.56 -24.35 -47.17
CA PRO A 191 -19.40 -24.35 -48.61
C PRO A 191 -20.73 -23.98 -49.28
N VAL A 192 -20.70 -22.95 -50.13
CA VAL A 192 -21.81 -22.62 -51.04
C VAL A 192 -21.92 -23.74 -52.07
N GLY A 193 -22.99 -24.52 -52.01
CA GLY A 193 -23.36 -25.47 -53.05
C GLY A 193 -24.02 -24.74 -54.22
N GLU A 194 -23.40 -24.84 -55.40
CA GLU A 194 -24.06 -24.58 -56.68
C GLU A 194 -25.16 -25.61 -56.93
N GLY A 195 -26.32 -25.15 -57.40
CA GLY A 195 -27.45 -26.01 -57.76
C GLY A 195 -28.53 -25.25 -58.50
N VAL A 196 -28.28 -24.98 -59.79
CA VAL A 196 -29.25 -24.48 -60.77
C VAL A 196 -30.18 -25.61 -61.22
N SER A 197 -31.50 -25.39 -61.18
CA SER A 197 -32.48 -25.91 -62.18
C SER A 197 -33.91 -25.46 -61.87
N ARG A 198 -34.39 -24.41 -62.54
CA ARG A 198 -35.47 -24.40 -63.55
C ARG A 198 -35.94 -22.97 -63.82
#